data_AF-W1VFT6-F1
#
_entry.id   AF-W1VFT6-F1
#
_cell.length_a   1.000
_cell.length_b   1.000
_cell.length_c   1.000
_cell.angle_alpha   90.00
_cell.angle_beta   90.00
_cell.angle_gamma   90.00
#
_symmetry.space_group_name_H-M   'P 1'
#
loop_
_entity.id
_entity.type
_entity.pdbx_description
1 polymer ?
#
loop_
_entity_poly.entity_id
_entity_poly.type
_entity_poly.pdbx_seq_one_letter_code
_entity_poly.pdbx_strand_id
1 'polypeptide(L)' 'GDDHRVHKVVHHFLLEATGGTLTTENDPDHEAEDVAWVDLEEVSRRLAYPNERRIVATAREILVGDG' A
#
# COMPACT_ATOMS: atom_id res chain seq x y z
N GLY A 1 14.54 30.89 -2.37
CA GLY A 1 13.63 30.21 -1.44
C GLY A 1 14.18 28.83 -1.27
N ASP A 2 14.51 28.45 -0.04
CA ASP A 2 15.26 27.24 0.31
C ASP A 2 14.78 25.98 -0.42
N ASP A 3 15.69 25.36 -1.15
CA ASP A 3 15.58 24.01 -1.70
C ASP A 3 15.73 23.00 -0.55
N HIS A 4 14.72 22.92 0.32
CA HIS A 4 14.75 22.05 1.49
C HIS A 4 14.37 20.62 1.08
N ARG A 5 15.38 19.78 0.88
CA ARG A 5 15.17 18.34 0.64
C ARG A 5 14.87 17.63 1.95
N VAL A 6 13.69 17.02 2.03
CA VAL A 6 13.29 16.19 3.18
C VAL A 6 13.57 14.73 2.84
N HIS A 7 14.43 14.10 3.64
CA HIS A 7 14.66 12.65 3.59
C HIS A 7 13.63 11.97 4.48
N LYS A 8 12.73 11.18 3.87
CA LYS A 8 11.72 10.39 4.58
C LYS A 8 11.98 8.90 4.45
N VAL A 9 11.72 8.17 5.52
CA VAL A 9 11.73 6.69 5.55
C VAL A 9 10.30 6.23 5.75
N VAL A 10 9.84 5.30 4.91
CA VAL A 10 8.49 4.74 4.96
C VAL A 10 8.58 3.26 5.31
N HIS A 11 7.85 2.84 6.33
CA HIS A 11 7.73 1.44 6.74
C HIS A 11 6.38 0.90 6.28
N HIS A 12 6.36 -0.32 5.75
CA HIS A 12 5.16 -0.97 5.26
C HIS A 12 4.83 -2.16 6.13
N PHE A 13 3.55 -2.36 6.42
CA PHE A 13 3.04 -3.46 7.23
C PHE A 13 1.97 -4.22 6.44
N LEU A 14 1.94 -5.54 6.60
CA LEU A 14 0.88 -6.38 6.08
C LEU A 14 -0.13 -6.65 7.20
N LEU A 15 -1.41 -6.41 6.91
CA LEU A 15 -2.50 -6.51 7.90
C LEU A 15 -3.62 -7.38 7.34
N GLU A 16 -4.26 -8.14 8.23
CA GLU A 16 -5.51 -8.85 7.93
C GLU A 16 -6.70 -7.94 8.28
N ALA A 17 -7.63 -7.79 7.34
CA ALA A 17 -8.85 -7.05 7.60
C ALA A 17 -9.84 -7.93 8.39
N THR A 18 -10.06 -7.58 9.66
CA THR A 18 -10.95 -8.31 10.58
C THR A 18 -12.40 -7.83 10.57
N GLY A 19 -12.66 -6.68 9.93
CA GLY A 19 -14.00 -6.08 9.83
C GLY A 19 -13.94 -4.60 9.43
N GLY A 20 -15.10 -3.93 9.46
CA GLY A 20 -15.24 -2.53 9.05
C GLY A 20 -15.53 -2.35 7.55
N THR A 21 -15.66 -1.09 7.12
CA THR A 21 -15.82 -0.73 5.71
C THR A 21 -14.70 0.21 5.31
N LEU A 22 -14.03 -0.11 4.22
CA LEU A 22 -12.95 0.68 3.66
C LEU A 22 -13.56 1.75 2.74
N THR A 23 -13.46 3.03 3.13
CA THR A 23 -14.04 4.18 2.40
C THR A 23 -13.15 5.40 2.56
N THR A 24 -13.07 6.27 1.55
CA THR A 24 -12.34 7.56 1.64
C THR A 24 -12.95 8.52 2.68
N GLU A 25 -14.26 8.45 2.94
CA GLU A 25 -14.93 9.27 3.97
C GLU A 25 -14.51 8.93 5.40
N ASN A 26 -14.03 7.70 5.64
CA ASN A 26 -13.58 7.24 6.95
C ASN A 26 -12.05 7.33 7.10
N ASP A 27 -11.36 7.95 6.15
CA ASP A 27 -9.92 8.20 6.20
C ASP A 27 -9.62 9.33 7.22
N PRO A 28 -8.87 9.08 8.31
CA PRO A 28 -8.71 10.04 9.41
C PRO A 28 -8.07 11.37 9.03
N ASP A 29 -7.22 11.38 8.00
CA ASP A 29 -6.55 12.58 7.48
C ASP A 29 -7.04 13.00 6.09
N HIS A 30 -7.96 12.23 5.50
CA HIS A 30 -8.54 12.45 4.16
C HIS A 30 -7.47 12.64 3.06
N GLU A 31 -6.31 11.99 3.19
CA GLU A 31 -5.26 12.02 2.16
C GLU A 31 -5.58 11.09 0.97
N ALA A 32 -6.43 10.08 1.16
CA ALA A 32 -6.78 9.13 0.10
C ALA A 32 -7.83 9.68 -0.89
N GLU A 33 -7.48 9.68 -2.18
CA GLU A 33 -8.40 10.09 -3.26
C GLU A 33 -9.37 8.98 -3.70
N ASP A 34 -8.94 7.71 -3.67
CA ASP A 34 -9.73 6.54 -4.07
C ASP A 34 -9.35 5.33 -3.23
N VAL A 35 -10.28 4.37 -3.12
CA VAL A 35 -10.07 3.15 -2.34
C VAL A 35 -10.73 1.94 -2.97
N ALA A 36 -9.96 0.85 -3.07
CA ALA A 36 -10.43 -0.39 -3.68
C ALA A 36 -9.78 -1.61 -3.04
N TRP A 37 -10.56 -2.68 -2.93
CA TRP A 37 -10.01 -4.02 -2.80
C TRP A 37 -9.58 -4.50 -4.19
N VAL A 38 -8.35 -5.00 -4.29
CA VAL A 38 -7.76 -5.43 -5.55
C VAL A 38 -7.09 -6.77 -5.33
N ASP A 39 -7.23 -7.67 -6.29
CA ASP A 39 -6.50 -8.93 -6.28
C ASP A 39 -4.98 -8.67 -6.33
N LEU A 40 -4.23 -9.43 -5.55
CA LEU A 40 -2.78 -9.25 -5.41
C LEU A 40 -2.04 -9.34 -6.76
N GLU A 41 -2.54 -10.17 -7.67
CA GLU A 41 -2.00 -10.32 -9.02
C GLU A 41 -2.24 -9.09 -9.91
N GLU A 42 -3.34 -8.37 -9.69
CA GLU A 42 -3.68 -7.17 -10.43
C GLU A 42 -2.98 -5.92 -9.88
N VAL A 43 -2.74 -5.88 -8.56
CA VAL A 43 -2.21 -4.69 -7.90
C VAL A 43 -0.82 -4.31 -8.45
N SER A 44 0.01 -5.30 -8.79
CA SER A 44 1.33 -5.08 -9.43
C SER A 44 1.24 -4.29 -10.75
N ARG A 45 0.12 -4.38 -11.46
CA ARG A 45 -0.12 -3.65 -12.72
C ARG A 45 -0.64 -2.24 -12.50
N ARG A 46 -1.26 -1.96 -11.34
CA ARG A 46 -1.84 -0.65 -11.00
C ARG A 46 -0.81 0.29 -10.36
N LEU A 47 0.20 -0.26 -9.70
CA LEU A 47 1.21 0.53 -9.00
C LEU A 47 2.18 1.23 -9.95
N ALA A 48 2.25 2.55 -9.83
CA ALA A 48 3.07 3.39 -10.69
C ALA A 48 4.57 3.21 -10.39
N TYR A 49 4.95 3.11 -9.12
CA TYR A 49 6.36 3.17 -8.72
C TYR A 49 7.00 1.78 -8.50
N PRO A 50 8.27 1.60 -8.91
CA PRO A 50 8.99 0.34 -8.69
C PRO A 50 9.09 -0.09 -7.22
N ASN A 51 9.20 0.86 -6.29
CA ASN A 51 9.27 0.55 -4.86
C ASN A 51 7.95 -0.02 -4.33
N GLU A 52 6.81 0.46 -4.83
CA GLU A 52 5.49 -0.06 -4.47
C GLU A 52 5.34 -1.52 -4.93
N ARG A 53 5.80 -1.82 -6.15
CA ARG A 53 5.75 -3.19 -6.68
C ARG A 53 6.56 -4.19 -5.85
N ARG A 54 7.67 -3.76 -5.22
CA ARG A 54 8.46 -4.63 -4.33
C ARG A 54 7.68 -5.04 -3.08
N ILE A 55 6.89 -4.13 -2.51
CA ILE A 55 6.08 -4.40 -1.32
C ILE A 55 5.05 -5.48 -1.62
N VAL A 56 4.42 -5.42 -2.79
CA VAL A 56 3.47 -6.44 -3.25
C VAL A 56 4.11 -7.81 -3.41
N ALA A 57 5.31 -7.85 -4.01
CA ALA A 57 6.04 -9.11 -4.17
C ALA A 57 6.36 -9.75 -2.81
N THR A 58 6.87 -8.97 -1.85
CA THR A 58 7.12 -9.43 -0.48
C THR A 58 5.83 -9.87 0.21
N ALA A 59 4.73 -9.13 0.05
CA ALA A 59 3.44 -9.54 0.61
C ALA A 59 2.98 -10.89 0.04
N ARG A 60 3.17 -11.13 -1.26
CA ARG A 60 2.85 -12.41 -1.91
C ARG A 60 3.68 -13.56 -1.33
N GLU A 61 4.98 -13.37 -1.15
CA GLU A 61 5.86 -14.38 -0.56
C GLU A 61 5.39 -14.75 0.86
N ILE A 62 5.07 -13.76 1.69
CA ILE A 62 4.56 -13.98 3.06
C ILE A 62 3.22 -14.73 3.05
N LEU A 63 2.30 -14.38 2.13
CA LEU A 63 0.94 -14.94 2.09
C LEU A 63 0.88 -16.35 1.49
N VAL A 64 1.72 -16.65 0.50
CA VAL A 64 1.75 -17.97 -0.15
C VAL A 64 2.60 -18.96 0.66
N GLY A 65 3.49 -18.45 1.51
CA GLY A 65 4.45 -19.23 2.28
C GLY A 65 5.59 -19.74 1.41
N ASP A 66 6.81 -19.80 1.97
CA ASP A 66 7.82 -20.71 1.44
C ASP A 66 7.28 -22.13 1.62
N GLY A 67 7.00 -22.82 0.52
CA GLY A 67 6.57 -24.22 0.51
C GLY A 67 7.57 -25.15 1.19
#